data_AF-A0A1R3XQE7-F1
#
_entry.id   AF-A0A1R3XQE7-F1
#
_cell.length_a   1.000
_cell.length_b   1.000
_cell.length_c   1.000
_cell.angle_alpha   90.00
_cell.angle_beta   90.00
_cell.angle_gamma   90.00
#
_symmetry.space_group_name_H-M   'P 1'
#
loop_
_entity.id
_entity.type
_entity.pdbx_description
1 polymer ?
#
loop_
_entity_poly.entity_id
_entity_poly.type
_entity_poly.pdbx_seq_one_letter_code
_entity_poly.pdbx_strand_id
1 'polypeptide(L)' 'MDTVALGWKVEKAQKERFERLAAHAGVSSAVFFEAVVDHLNTELTSRGLPEWWPAQELTDGELPIDSP' A
#
# COMPACT_ATOMS: atom_id res chain seq x y z
N MET A 1 16.96 -0.90 15.71
CA MET A 1 15.82 -1.14 14.80
C MET A 1 14.61 -1.32 15.69
N ASP A 2 13.68 -0.38 15.62
CA ASP A 2 12.40 -0.47 16.35
C ASP A 2 11.44 -1.27 15.46
N THR A 3 10.98 -2.42 15.95
CA THR A 3 10.09 -3.31 15.19
C THR A 3 8.80 -3.52 15.95
N VAL A 4 7.68 -3.47 15.23
CA VAL A 4 6.34 -3.70 15.78
C VAL A 4 5.59 -4.76 14.99
N ALA A 5 4.70 -5.50 15.66
CA ALA A 5 3.88 -6.52 15.01
C ALA A 5 2.70 -5.90 14.24
N LEU A 6 2.42 -6.41 13.04
CA LEU A 6 1.25 -6.03 12.26
C LEU A 6 -0.01 -6.69 12.86
N GLY A 7 -0.94 -5.89 13.39
CA GLY A 7 -2.17 -6.35 14.06
C GLY A 7 -3.41 -6.47 13.17
N TRP A 8 -3.24 -6.61 11.85
CA TRP A 8 -4.34 -6.51 10.89
C TRP A 8 -5.11 -7.82 10.73
N LYS A 9 -6.41 -7.69 10.43
CA LYS A 9 -7.22 -8.78 9.88
C LYS A 9 -7.31 -8.61 8.38
N VAL A 10 -6.88 -9.62 7.64
CA VAL A 10 -6.88 -9.63 6.18
C VAL A 10 -7.49 -10.93 5.67
N GLU A 11 -7.95 -10.92 4.42
CA GLU A 11 -8.43 -12.13 3.76
C GLU A 11 -7.33 -13.20 3.68
N LYS A 12 -7.67 -14.43 4.05
CA LYS A 12 -6.71 -15.55 4.13
C LYS A 12 -5.98 -15.75 2.79
N ALA A 13 -6.71 -15.71 1.69
CA ALA A 13 -6.14 -15.90 0.35
C ALA A 13 -5.09 -14.83 0.00
N GLN A 14 -5.30 -13.59 0.44
CA GLN A 14 -4.36 -12.49 0.22
C GLN A 14 -3.10 -12.66 1.06
N LYS A 15 -3.25 -13.08 2.33
CA LYS A 15 -2.11 -13.43 3.18
C LYS A 15 -1.26 -14.55 2.55
N GLU A 16 -1.89 -15.64 2.14
CA GLU A 16 -1.19 -16.79 1.54
C GLU A 16 -0.52 -16.42 0.20
N ARG A 17 -1.12 -15.50 -0.58
CA ARG A 17 -0.49 -14.97 -1.79
C ARG A 17 0.76 -14.16 -1.44
N PHE A 18 0.68 -13.27 -0.45
CA PHE A 18 1.79 -12.44 -0.02
C PHE A 18 2.97 -13.28 0.53
N GLU A 19 2.69 -14.26 1.38
CA GLU A 19 3.71 -15.16 1.92
C GLU A 19 4.41 -15.97 0.83
N ARG A 20 3.67 -16.40 -0.20
CA ARG A 20 4.27 -17.05 -1.37
C ARG A 20 5.21 -16.10 -2.11
N LEU A 21 4.83 -14.84 -2.33
CA LEU A 21 5.70 -13.86 -3.00
C LEU A 21 7.01 -13.65 -2.21
N ALA A 22 6.91 -13.49 -0.89
CA ALA A 22 8.08 -13.38 -0.02
C ALA A 22 8.99 -14.62 -0.11
N ALA A 23 8.40 -15.82 -0.10
CA ALA A 23 9.13 -17.08 -0.23
C ALA A 23 9.84 -17.19 -1.60
N HIS A 24 9.21 -16.78 -2.71
CA HIS A 24 9.86 -16.74 -4.02
C HIS A 24 11.02 -15.73 -4.07
N ALA A 25 10.92 -14.64 -3.31
CA ALA A 25 12.00 -13.66 -3.16
C ALA A 25 13.10 -14.12 -2.18
N GLY A 26 12.95 -15.29 -1.53
CA GLY A 26 13.92 -15.84 -0.58
C GLY A 26 14.02 -15.07 0.74
N VAL A 27 13.02 -14.27 1.10
CA VAL A 27 13.00 -13.43 2.30
C VAL A 27 11.81 -13.75 3.19
N SER A 28 11.84 -13.25 4.43
CA SER A 28 10.67 -13.32 5.33
C SER A 28 9.56 -12.38 4.85
N SER A 29 8.32 -12.69 5.22
CA SER A 29 7.17 -11.82 4.91
C SER A 29 7.31 -10.41 5.47
N ALA A 30 7.99 -10.24 6.62
CA ALA A 30 8.26 -8.92 7.20
C ALA A 30 9.21 -8.10 6.31
N VAL A 31 10.32 -8.69 5.87
CA VAL A 31 11.27 -8.03 4.97
C VAL A 31 10.64 -7.72 3.61
N PHE A 32 9.84 -8.65 3.08
CA PHE A 32 9.11 -8.41 1.83
C PHE A 32 8.09 -7.27 1.99
N PHE A 33 7.43 -7.16 3.13
CA PHE A 33 6.53 -6.05 3.44
C PHE A 33 7.26 -4.71 3.48
N GLU A 34 8.41 -4.63 4.16
CA GLU A 34 9.24 -3.43 4.18
C GLU A 34 9.66 -3.01 2.77
N ALA A 35 10.09 -3.95 1.93
CA ALA A 35 10.46 -3.68 0.54
C ALA A 35 9.27 -3.20 -0.32
N VAL A 36 8.08 -3.77 -0.11
CA VAL A 36 6.86 -3.31 -0.79
C VAL A 36 6.51 -1.88 -0.36
N VAL A 37 6.59 -1.56 0.93
CA VAL A 37 6.33 -0.20 1.43
C VAL A 37 7.35 0.79 0.86
N ASP A 38 8.64 0.44 0.83
CA ASP A 38 9.67 1.27 0.23
C ASP A 38 9.39 1.55 -1.25
N HIS A 39 9.07 0.50 -2.02
CA HIS A 39 8.72 0.65 -3.42
C HIS A 39 7.46 1.51 -3.62
N LEU A 40 6.43 1.32 -2.79
CA LEU A 40 5.19 2.11 -2.88
C LEU A 40 5.45 3.61 -2.72
N ASN A 41 6.43 4.02 -1.90
CA ASN A 41 6.80 5.44 -1.75
C ASN A 41 7.28 6.08 -3.06
N THR A 42 7.69 5.30 -4.05
CA THR A 42 8.11 5.81 -5.37
C THR A 42 6.94 6.06 -6.32
N GLU A 43 5.75 5.51 -6.05
CA GLU A 43 4.55 5.56 -6.90
C GLU A 43 3.37 6.25 -6.18
N LEU A 44 3.65 7.09 -5.20
CA LEU A 44 2.62 7.86 -4.50
C LEU A 44 2.24 9.12 -5.27
N THR A 45 0.94 9.36 -5.33
CA THR A 45 0.37 10.67 -5.71
C THR A 45 0.76 11.75 -4.69
N SER A 46 0.53 13.03 -5.03
CA SER A 46 0.70 14.15 -4.10
C SER A 46 -0.14 14.05 -2.82
N ARG A 47 -1.13 13.14 -2.77
CA ARG A 47 -1.96 12.84 -1.59
C ARG A 47 -1.40 11.71 -0.71
N GLY A 48 -0.23 11.15 -1.06
CA GLY A 48 0.39 10.05 -0.32
C GLY A 48 -0.29 8.70 -0.53
N LEU A 49 -1.09 8.55 -1.61
CA LEU A 49 -1.75 7.31 -1.97
C LEU A 49 -1.14 6.75 -3.27
N PRO A 50 -1.03 5.41 -3.41
CA PRO A 50 -0.60 4.80 -4.67
C PRO A 50 -1.53 5.18 -5.82
N GLU A 51 -1.00 5.33 -7.03
CA GLU A 51 -1.80 5.71 -8.23
C GLU A 51 -2.94 4.73 -8.55
N TRP A 52 -2.76 3.45 -8.21
CA TRP A 52 -3.75 2.40 -8.40
C TRP A 52 -4.78 2.30 -7.26
N TRP A 53 -4.59 3.08 -6.18
CA TRP A 53 -5.55 3.10 -5.08
C TRP A 53 -6.86 3.72 -5.58
N PRO A 54 -8.03 3.08 -5.33
CA PRO A 54 -9.29 3.60 -5.82
C PRO A 54 -9.47 5.03 -5.34
N ALA A 55 -9.72 5.94 -6.28
CA ALA A 55 -10.00 7.33 -5.98
C ALA A 55 -11.13 7.36 -4.95
N GLN A 56 -10.84 7.93 -3.77
CA GLN A 56 -11.89 8.31 -2.86
C GLN A 56 -12.70 9.36 -3.61
N GLU A 57 -13.98 9.06 -3.91
CA GLU A 57 -14.90 10.08 -4.40
C GLU A 57 -14.75 11.29 -3.48
N LEU A 58 -14.44 12.45 -4.07
CA LEU A 58 -14.28 13.71 -3.35
C LEU A 58 -15.55 13.92 -2.51
N THR A 59 -15.51 13.52 -1.24
CA THR A 59 -16.68 13.62 -0.38
C THR A 59 -16.68 15.03 0.17
N ASP A 60 -17.50 15.86 -0.47
CA ASP A 60 -18.00 17.16 -0.03
C ASP A 60 -16.95 18.29 0.06
N GLY A 61 -16.80 19.06 -1.02
CA GLY A 61 -16.26 20.43 -0.95
C GLY A 61 -15.21 20.87 -1.98
N GLU A 62 -14.66 19.98 -2.81
CA GLU A 62 -13.75 20.40 -3.89
C GLU A 62 -14.56 20.80 -5.14
N LEU A 63 -14.88 22.10 -5.26
CA LEU A 63 -15.37 22.67 -6.51
C LEU A 63 -14.27 22.56 -7.58
N PRO A 64 -14.56 22.08 -8.80
CA PRO A 64 -13.61 22.19 -9.90
C PRO A 64 -13.37 23.67 -10.17
N ILE A 65 -12.13 24.13 -10.00
CA ILE A 65 -11.73 25.46 -10.46
C ILE A 65 -11.68 25.38 -11.99
N ASP A 66 -12.77 25.79 -12.62
CA ASP A 66 -12.82 26.17 -14.03
C ASP A 66 -11.75 27.26 -14.23
N SER A 67 -10.72 26.95 -15.03
CA SER A 67 -9.71 27.93 -15.43
C SER A 67 -10.17 28.60 -16.74
N PRO A 68 -10.05 29.94 -16.84
CA PRO A 68 -10.54 30.74 -17.98
C PRO A 68 -9.79 30.51 -19.30
#